data_AF-A0A4Z0QTP7-F1
#
_entry.id   AF-A0A4Z0QTP7-F1
#
_cell.length_a   1.000
_cell.length_b   1.000
_cell.length_c   1.000
_cell.angle_alpha   90.00
_cell.angle_beta   90.00
_cell.angle_gamma   90.00
#
_symmetry.space_group_name_H-M   'P 1'
#
loop_
_entity.id
_entity.type
_entity.pdbx_description
1 polymer ?
#
loop_
_entity_poly.entity_id
_entity_poly.type
_entity_poly.pdbx_seq_one_letter_code
_entity_poly.pdbx_strand_id
1 'polypeptide(L)'
;MDDIKEYDTVFLMLVELTRANKMYPQFHSPHEGYAVLLEEMNELWDEIKKRQQDKTRMLEEAIQVGAMAIKFIKSCCKEEARDD
;
A
#
# COMPACT_ATOMS: atom_id res chain seq x y z
N MET A 1 -10.56 -24.39 -7.34
CA MET A 1 -10.59 -22.92 -7.21
C MET A 1 -10.24 -22.58 -5.76
N ASP A 2 -9.17 -23.21 -5.25
CA ASP A 2 -8.84 -23.25 -3.81
C ASP A 2 -7.36 -22.99 -3.54
N ASP A 3 -6.51 -22.89 -4.56
CA ASP A 3 -5.04 -22.76 -4.42
C ASP A 3 -4.50 -21.32 -4.55
N ILE A 4 -5.36 -20.30 -4.68
CA ILE A 4 -4.94 -18.88 -4.66
C ILE A 4 -4.73 -18.36 -3.21
N LYS A 5 -5.07 -19.17 -2.20
CA LYS A 5 -5.52 -18.65 -0.89
C LYS A 5 -4.45 -18.13 0.08
N GLU A 6 -3.16 -18.28 -0.17
CA GLU A 6 -2.13 -17.80 0.78
C GLU A 6 -0.83 -17.30 0.12
N TYR A 7 -0.46 -17.86 -1.04
CA TYR A 7 0.75 -17.47 -1.78
C TYR A 7 0.62 -16.26 -2.71
N ASP A 8 -0.56 -15.62 -2.81
CA ASP A 8 -0.74 -14.52 -3.77
C ASP A 8 -0.79 -13.12 -3.11
N THR A 9 -1.27 -12.98 -1.87
CA THR A 9 -1.53 -11.64 -1.29
C THR A 9 -0.26 -10.83 -1.02
N VAL A 10 0.74 -11.44 -0.38
CA VAL A 10 2.02 -10.77 -0.12
C VAL A 10 2.73 -10.44 -1.44
N PHE A 11 2.66 -11.36 -2.41
CA PHE A 11 3.24 -11.13 -3.73
C PHE A 11 2.58 -9.93 -4.43
N LEU A 12 1.25 -9.86 -4.43
CA LEU A 12 0.50 -8.72 -4.99
C LEU A 12 0.86 -7.40 -4.31
N MET A 13 1.00 -7.38 -2.98
CA MET A 13 1.48 -6.17 -2.26
C MET A 13 2.89 -5.78 -2.66
N LEU A 14 3.80 -6.73 -2.93
CA LEU A 14 5.15 -6.45 -3.40
C LEU A 14 5.19 -5.96 -4.85
N VAL A 15 4.31 -6.49 -5.71
CA VAL A 15 4.11 -6.01 -7.08
C VAL A 15 3.61 -4.56 -7.04
N GLU A 16 2.60 -4.29 -6.21
CA GLU A 16 2.05 -2.95 -6.04
C GLU A 16 3.07 -1.98 -5.45
N LEU A 17 3.82 -2.38 -4.43
CA LEU A 17 4.94 -1.60 -3.90
C LEU A 17 5.97 -1.25 -4.98
N THR A 18 6.28 -2.20 -5.86
CA THR A 18 7.22 -1.98 -6.98
C THR A 18 6.64 -0.99 -7.98
N ARG A 19 5.34 -1.08 -8.30
CA ARG A 19 4.63 -0.13 -9.15
C ARG A 19 4.64 1.27 -8.54
N ALA A 20 4.24 1.41 -7.28
CA ALA A 20 4.21 2.67 -6.56
C ALA A 20 5.58 3.33 -6.46
N ASN A 21 6.66 2.57 -6.24
CA ASN A 21 8.03 3.10 -6.22
C ASN A 21 8.55 3.56 -7.58
N LYS A 22 8.01 3.01 -8.69
CA LYS A 22 8.35 3.48 -10.04
C LYS A 22 7.64 4.78 -10.38
N MET A 23 6.40 4.95 -9.92
CA MET A 23 5.60 6.16 -10.16
C MET A 23 6.01 7.31 -9.24
N TYR A 24 6.29 7.00 -7.97
CA TYR A 24 6.59 7.98 -6.95
C TYR A 24 7.82 7.55 -6.14
N PRO A 25 8.80 8.45 -5.92
CA PRO A 25 9.96 8.15 -5.08
C PRO A 25 9.57 7.83 -3.62
N GLN A 26 10.57 7.53 -2.79
CA GLN A 26 10.33 7.34 -1.36
C GLN A 26 9.77 8.62 -0.73
N PHE A 27 9.03 8.45 0.38
CA PHE A 27 8.47 9.59 1.12
C PHE A 27 9.59 10.51 1.60
N HIS A 28 9.40 11.83 1.48
CA HIS A 28 10.33 12.84 1.97
C HIS A 28 10.19 13.06 3.49
N SER A 29 9.06 12.67 4.07
CA SER A 29 8.80 12.78 5.51
C SER A 29 7.80 11.74 6.02
N PRO A 30 7.76 11.47 7.34
CA PRO A 30 6.72 10.64 7.95
C PRO A 30 5.30 11.18 7.72
N HIS A 31 5.12 12.51 7.66
CA HIS A 31 3.81 13.13 7.41
C HIS A 31 3.32 12.84 5.99
N GLU A 32 4.20 12.90 4.99
CA GLU A 32 3.87 12.51 3.62
C GLU A 32 3.52 11.02 3.53
N GLY A 33 4.31 10.16 4.18
CA GLY A 33 4.03 8.73 4.21
C GLY A 33 2.68 8.40 4.86
N TYR A 34 2.34 9.10 5.96
CA TYR A 34 1.03 8.95 6.60
C TYR A 34 -0.10 9.45 5.70
N ALA A 35 0.07 10.59 5.03
CA ALA A 35 -0.94 11.15 4.14
C ALA A 35 -1.27 10.18 2.99
N VAL A 36 -0.26 9.59 2.36
CA VAL A 36 -0.44 8.60 1.29
C VAL A 36 -1.10 7.33 1.82
N LEU A 37 -0.66 6.80 2.97
CA LEU A 37 -1.31 5.63 3.56
C LEU A 37 -2.79 5.89 3.93
N LEU A 38 -3.09 7.10 4.40
CA LEU A 38 -4.46 7.52 4.72
C LEU A 38 -5.32 7.66 3.47
N GLU A 39 -4.75 8.13 2.35
CA GLU A 39 -5.42 8.19 1.05
C GLU A 39 -5.92 6.81 0.61
N GLU A 40 -5.02 5.81 0.56
CA GLU A 40 -5.39 4.43 0.19
C GLU A 40 -6.47 3.84 1.13
N MET A 41 -6.39 4.16 2.44
CA MET A 41 -7.39 3.73 3.41
C MET A 41 -8.75 4.37 3.16
N ASN A 42 -8.78 5.65 2.76
CA ASN A 42 -10.01 6.35 2.40
C ASN A 42 -10.61 5.78 1.12
N GLU A 43 -9.79 5.45 0.11
CA GLU A 43 -10.26 4.80 -1.12
C GLU A 43 -10.89 3.43 -0.85
N LEU A 44 -10.25 2.61 -0.01
CA LEU A 44 -10.81 1.35 0.46
C LEU A 44 -12.15 1.56 1.19
N TRP A 45 -12.20 2.54 2.09
CA TRP A 45 -13.41 2.86 2.84
C TRP A 45 -14.54 3.36 1.93
N ASP A 46 -14.19 4.15 0.92
CA ASP A 46 -15.11 4.67 -0.08
C ASP A 46 -15.74 3.56 -0.92
N GLU A 47 -14.99 2.49 -1.23
CA GLU A 47 -15.55 1.30 -1.87
C GLU A 47 -16.47 0.51 -0.92
N ILE A 48 -16.03 0.29 0.34
CA ILE A 48 -16.80 -0.46 1.35
C ILE A 48 -18.18 0.17 1.61
N LYS A 49 -18.25 1.51 1.66
CA LYS A 49 -19.48 2.23 2.00
C LYS A 49 -20.46 2.38 0.82
N LYS A 50 -20.12 1.93 -0.39
CA LYS A 50 -21.04 1.95 -1.54
C LYS A 50 -22.20 1.00 -1.31
N ARG A 51 -23.38 1.39 -1.81
CA ARG A 51 -24.59 0.53 -1.80
C ARG A 51 -24.40 -0.75 -2.63
N GLN A 52 -23.64 -0.65 -3.73
CA GLN A 52 -23.22 -1.77 -4.55
C GLN A 52 -21.69 -1.78 -4.55
N GLN A 53 -21.12 -2.74 -3.84
CA GLN A 53 -19.68 -2.87 -3.67
C GLN A 53 -19.08 -3.61 -4.87
N ASP A 54 -17.97 -3.10 -5.39
CA ASP A 54 -17.10 -3.81 -6.31
C ASP A 54 -16.00 -4.53 -5.50
N LYS A 55 -16.13 -5.85 -5.43
CA LYS A 55 -15.18 -6.70 -4.69
C LYS A 55 -13.77 -6.69 -5.30
N THR A 56 -13.65 -6.47 -6.60
CA THR A 56 -12.37 -6.38 -7.29
C THR A 56 -11.69 -5.08 -6.90
N ARG A 57 -12.41 -3.94 -6.94
CA ARG A 57 -11.87 -2.67 -6.44
C ARG A 57 -11.48 -2.74 -4.98
N MET A 58 -12.33 -3.31 -4.13
CA MET A 58 -12.05 -3.43 -2.70
C MET A 58 -10.78 -4.28 -2.44
N LEU A 59 -10.55 -5.32 -3.25
CA LEU A 59 -9.31 -6.10 -3.19
C LEU A 59 -8.10 -5.26 -3.63
N GLU A 60 -8.23 -4.50 -4.72
CA GLU A 60 -7.17 -3.61 -5.21
C GLU A 60 -6.78 -2.55 -4.16
N GLU A 61 -7.76 -1.84 -3.57
CA GLU A 61 -7.46 -0.84 -2.53
C GLU A 61 -6.82 -1.48 -1.29
N ALA A 62 -7.28 -2.67 -0.89
CA ALA A 62 -6.69 -3.40 0.23
C ALA A 62 -5.22 -3.79 -0.03
N ILE A 63 -4.89 -4.18 -1.27
CA ILE A 63 -3.51 -4.46 -1.69
C ILE A 63 -2.68 -3.17 -1.63
N GLN A 64 -3.22 -2.04 -2.09
CA GLN A 64 -2.54 -0.74 -2.05
C GLN A 64 -2.27 -0.27 -0.61
N VAL A 65 -3.25 -0.38 0.29
CA VAL A 65 -3.08 -0.12 1.73
C VAL A 65 -1.91 -0.95 2.28
N GLY A 66 -1.91 -2.25 1.98
CA GLY A 66 -0.84 -3.15 2.36
C GLY A 66 0.53 -2.74 1.83
N ALA A 67 0.62 -2.41 0.54
CA ALA A 67 1.84 -1.96 -0.11
C ALA A 67 2.36 -0.64 0.50
N MET A 68 1.47 0.31 0.80
CA MET A 68 1.85 1.58 1.41
C MET A 68 2.30 1.42 2.86
N ALA A 69 1.72 0.48 3.61
CA ALA A 69 2.23 0.12 4.93
C ALA A 69 3.68 -0.42 4.85
N ILE A 70 3.97 -1.31 3.89
CA ILE A 70 5.34 -1.79 3.66
C ILE A 70 6.28 -0.63 3.27
N LYS A 71 5.83 0.27 2.38
CA LYS A 71 6.61 1.45 1.96
C LYS A 71 6.92 2.35 3.16
N PHE A 72 5.93 2.61 4.02
CA PHE A 72 6.07 3.40 5.23
C PHE A 72 7.07 2.79 6.20
N ILE A 73 6.98 1.49 6.48
CA ILE A 73 7.95 0.75 7.31
C ILE A 73 9.36 0.91 6.74
N LYS A 74 9.54 0.67 5.43
CA LYS A 74 10.83 0.84 4.75
C LYS A 74 11.38 2.26 4.83
N SER A 75 10.51 3.28 4.82
CA SER A 75 10.93 4.67 4.98
C SER A 75 11.42 4.96 6.41
N CYS A 76 10.83 4.34 7.43
CA CYS A 76 11.27 4.46 8.82
C CYS A 76 12.59 3.73 9.08
N CYS A 77 12.84 2.60 8.41
CA CYS A 77 14.08 1.82 8.58
C CYS A 77 15.31 2.43 7.89
N LYS A 78 15.17 3.52 7.13
CA LYS A 78 16.28 4.17 6.41
C LYS A 78 16.99 5.28 7.20
N GLU A 79 16.68 5.48 8.46
CA GLU A 79 17.40 6.43 9.34
C GLU A 79 18.73 5.89 9.89
N GLU A 80 19.57 5.25 9.07
CA GLU A 80 20.98 4.96 9.44
C GLU A 80 21.91 5.09 8.22
N ALA A 81 22.01 6.32 7.70
CA ALA A 81 23.17 6.80 6.96
C ALA A 81 23.17 8.33 7.04
N ARG A 82 23.42 8.87 8.24
CA ARG A 82 24.00 10.20 8.35
C ARG A 82 25.50 9.99 8.12
N ASP A 83 25.93 10.22 6.89
CA ASP A 83 27.35 10.41 6.61
C ASP A 83 27.77 11.71 7.33
N ASP A 84 28.69 11.56 8.28
CA ASP A 84 29.39 12.65 8.98
C ASP A 84 30.27 13.47 8.01
#